data_AF-T0MA01-F1
#
_entry.id   AF-T0MA01-F1
#
_cell.length_a   1.000
_cell.length_b   1.000
_cell.length_c   1.000
_cell.angle_alpha   90.00
_cell.angle_beta   90.00
_cell.angle_gamma   90.00
#
_symmetry.space_group_name_H-M   'P 1'
#
loop_
_entity.id
_entity.type
_entity.pdbx_description
1 polymer ?
#
loop_
_entity_poly.entity_id
_entity_poly.type
_entity_poly.pdbx_seq_one_letter_code
_entity_poly.pdbx_strand_id
1 'polypeptide(L)'
;MYDIFNVFLTKNGYKTRIIPYVMTWEGITTTFHKKYRSELNLDSRTQAYIQARVLKMTLESLSMEARRGEVIMENEQEVTEKEILESNMCENRPISICDDILKK
;
A
#
# COMPACT_ATOMS: atom_id res chain seq x y z
N MET A 1 25.15 -7.24 -9.26
CA MET A 1 25.91 -7.84 -8.12
C MET A 1 25.98 -9.36 -8.21
N TYR A 2 24.86 -10.07 -8.39
CA TYR A 2 24.81 -11.54 -8.50
C TYR A 2 25.66 -12.14 -9.65
N ASP A 3 25.81 -11.39 -10.75
CA ASP A 3 26.54 -11.86 -11.92
C ASP A 3 28.06 -11.93 -11.68
N ILE A 4 28.62 -11.03 -10.88
CA ILE A 4 30.07 -10.93 -10.66
C ILE A 4 30.60 -12.16 -9.92
N PHE A 5 29.88 -12.63 -8.90
CA PHE A 5 30.28 -13.80 -8.13
C PHE A 5 30.20 -15.07 -8.98
N ASN A 6 29.16 -15.19 -9.81
CA ASN A 6 29.02 -16.32 -10.71
C ASN A 6 30.09 -16.34 -11.82
N VAL A 7 30.39 -15.17 -12.40
CA VAL A 7 31.48 -14.99 -13.37
C VAL A 7 32.83 -15.33 -12.74
N PHE A 8 33.08 -14.93 -11.50
CA PHE A 8 34.30 -15.28 -10.77
C PHE A 8 34.43 -16.79 -10.53
N LEU A 9 33.38 -17.44 -10.03
CA LEU A 9 33.38 -18.89 -9.79
C LEU A 9 33.59 -19.68 -11.08
N THR A 10 32.92 -19.28 -12.15
CA THR A 10 33.05 -19.91 -13.48
C THR A 10 34.46 -19.72 -14.05
N LYS A 11 35.05 -18.53 -13.88
CA LYS A 11 36.45 -18.26 -14.28
C LYS A 11 37.46 -19.15 -13.55
N ASN A 12 37.16 -19.52 -12.31
CA ASN A 12 37.99 -20.43 -11.51
C ASN A 12 37.62 -21.92 -11.70
N GLY A 13 36.76 -22.25 -12.68
CA GLY A 13 36.40 -23.62 -13.02
C GLY A 13 35.32 -24.27 -12.14
N TYR A 14 34.66 -23.50 -11.27
CA TYR A 14 33.56 -24.00 -10.44
C TYR A 14 32.22 -23.90 -11.17
N LYS A 15 31.37 -24.93 -11.01
CA LYS A 15 30.00 -24.95 -11.53
C LYS A 15 29.04 -24.45 -10.46
N THR A 16 28.40 -23.31 -10.71
CA THR A 16 27.40 -22.71 -9.81
C THR A 16 25.98 -23.15 -10.19
N ARG A 17 25.12 -23.43 -9.20
CA ARG A 17 23.67 -23.56 -9.39
C ARG A 17 22.97 -22.45 -8.61
N ILE A 18 22.16 -21.64 -9.29
CA ILE A 18 21.41 -20.55 -8.68
C ILE A 18 19.99 -21.03 -8.41
N ILE A 19 19.51 -20.85 -7.18
CA ILE A 19 18.16 -21.22 -6.76
C ILE A 19 17.39 -19.93 -6.45
N PRO A 20 16.35 -19.59 -7.25
CA PRO A 20 15.55 -18.40 -6.96
C PRO A 20 14.64 -18.68 -5.76
N TYR A 21 14.57 -17.74 -4.82
CA TYR A 21 13.70 -17.87 -3.66
C TYR A 21 12.94 -16.57 -3.40
N VAL A 22 11.62 -16.63 -3.46
CA VAL A 22 10.73 -15.47 -3.35
C VAL A 22 10.14 -15.40 -1.94
N MET A 23 10.31 -14.25 -1.28
CA MET A 23 9.84 -13.97 0.08
C MET A 23 8.74 -12.90 0.09
N THR A 24 7.72 -13.10 -0.73
CA THR A 24 6.52 -12.24 -0.78
C THR A 24 5.29 -13.09 -0.50
N TRP A 25 4.16 -12.47 -0.11
CA TRP A 25 2.91 -13.19 0.14
C TRP A 25 2.50 -14.06 -1.05
N GLU A 26 2.44 -13.47 -2.25
CA GLU A 26 2.17 -14.20 -3.50
C GLU A 26 3.23 -15.26 -3.82
N GLY A 27 4.48 -15.05 -3.43
CA GLY A 27 5.57 -15.99 -3.66
C GLY A 27 5.49 -17.22 -2.77
N ILE A 28 5.18 -17.05 -1.48
CA ILE A 28 5.18 -18.14 -0.50
C ILE A 28 3.99 -19.09 -0.64
N THR A 29 2.90 -18.66 -1.28
CA THR A 29 1.73 -19.50 -1.58
C THR A 29 1.94 -20.41 -2.77
N THR A 30 2.98 -20.18 -3.58
CA THR A 30 3.24 -20.96 -4.80
C THR A 30 3.81 -22.37 -4.52
N THR A 31 3.63 -23.27 -5.49
CA THR A 31 4.29 -24.58 -5.51
C THR A 31 5.82 -24.46 -5.66
N PHE A 32 6.30 -23.41 -6.33
CA PHE A 32 7.73 -23.10 -6.48
C PHE A 32 8.41 -22.84 -5.14
N HIS A 33 7.73 -22.16 -4.22
CA HIS A 33 8.27 -21.92 -2.88
C HIS A 33 8.61 -23.24 -2.17
N LYS A 34 7.72 -24.24 -2.23
CA LYS A 34 7.97 -25.56 -1.66
C LYS A 34 9.14 -26.27 -2.34
N LYS A 35 9.20 -26.22 -3.68
CA LYS A 35 10.29 -26.81 -4.47
C LYS A 35 11.66 -26.25 -4.05
N TYR A 36 11.81 -24.93 -4.08
CA TYR A 36 13.09 -24.28 -3.76
C TYR A 36 13.43 -24.35 -2.27
N ARG A 37 12.43 -24.37 -1.40
CA ARG A 37 12.62 -24.59 0.03
C ARG A 37 13.22 -25.98 0.31
N SER A 38 12.75 -27.02 -0.38
CA SER A 38 13.34 -28.36 -0.29
C SER A 38 14.74 -28.41 -0.90
N GLU A 39 14.97 -27.73 -2.03
CA GLU A 39 16.29 -27.69 -2.68
C GLU A 39 17.34 -26.98 -1.83
N LEU A 40 16.94 -25.95 -1.08
CA LEU A 40 17.77 -25.21 -0.13
C LEU A 40 17.87 -25.87 1.25
N ASN A 41 17.12 -26.94 1.52
CA ASN A 41 17.02 -27.60 2.83
C ASN A 41 16.73 -26.63 3.99
N LEU A 42 15.81 -25.66 3.78
CA LEU A 42 15.49 -24.69 4.84
C LEU A 42 14.69 -25.36 5.96
N ASP A 43 15.15 -25.15 7.18
CA ASP A 43 14.50 -25.63 8.39
C ASP A 43 13.15 -24.93 8.64
N SER A 44 12.35 -25.50 9.54
CA SER A 44 11.03 -24.98 9.89
C SER A 44 11.09 -23.60 10.58
N ARG A 45 12.15 -23.31 11.34
CA ARG A 45 12.32 -22.03 12.04
C ARG A 45 12.62 -20.91 11.04
N THR A 46 13.47 -21.16 10.05
CA THR A 46 13.76 -20.21 8.96
C THR A 46 12.51 -19.93 8.14
N GLN A 47 11.72 -20.97 7.82
CA GLN A 47 10.43 -20.78 7.17
C GLN A 47 9.49 -19.91 8.02
N ALA A 48 9.34 -20.24 9.31
CA ALA A 48 8.46 -19.49 10.21
C ALA A 48 8.88 -18.02 10.29
N TYR A 49 10.18 -17.75 10.32
CA TYR A 49 10.71 -16.37 10.26
C TYR A 49 10.32 -15.67 8.95
N ILE A 50 10.50 -16.31 7.80
CA ILE A 50 10.12 -15.74 6.50
C ILE A 50 8.61 -15.42 6.48
N GLN A 51 7.79 -16.36 6.95
CA GLN A 51 6.33 -16.18 7.03
C GLN A 51 5.96 -15.03 7.96
N ALA A 52 6.54 -14.98 9.16
CA ALA A 52 6.32 -13.91 10.12
C ALA A 52 6.75 -12.55 9.55
N ARG A 53 7.85 -12.49 8.81
CA ARG A 53 8.34 -11.26 8.18
C ARG A 53 7.41 -10.78 7.07
N VAL A 54 6.94 -11.69 6.20
CA VAL A 54 5.96 -11.37 5.15
C VAL A 54 4.67 -10.85 5.79
N LEU A 55 4.15 -11.57 6.79
CA LEU A 55 2.93 -11.15 7.50
C LEU A 55 3.10 -9.79 8.18
N LYS A 56 4.23 -9.55 8.84
CA LYS A 56 4.54 -8.26 9.47
C LYS A 56 4.53 -7.13 8.46
N MET A 57 5.23 -7.29 7.32
CA MET A 57 5.25 -6.28 6.26
C MET A 57 3.85 -6.03 5.69
N THR A 58 3.04 -7.08 5.51
CA THR A 58 1.65 -6.94 5.07
C THR A 58 0.80 -6.17 6.08
N LEU A 59 0.91 -6.48 7.38
CA LEU A 59 0.17 -5.79 8.43
C LEU A 59 0.61 -4.32 8.57
N GLU A 60 1.91 -4.04 8.46
CA GLU A 60 2.43 -2.68 8.48
C GLU A 60 1.90 -1.86 7.29
N SER A 61 1.86 -2.45 6.09
CA SER A 61 1.22 -1.83 4.92
C SER A 61 -0.25 -1.56 5.22
N LEU A 62 -1.04 -2.57 5.56
CA LEU A 62 -2.47 -2.41 5.82
C LEU A 62 -2.76 -1.35 6.90
N SER A 63 -1.93 -1.28 7.93
CA SER A 63 -2.03 -0.24 8.97
C SER A 63 -1.71 1.16 8.42
N MET A 64 -0.73 1.30 7.53
CA MET A 64 -0.44 2.56 6.83
C MET A 64 -1.57 2.96 5.89
N GLU A 65 -2.14 2.01 5.15
CA GLU A 65 -3.30 2.23 4.28
C GLU A 65 -4.54 2.65 5.10
N ALA A 66 -4.79 2.01 6.24
CA ALA A 66 -5.89 2.36 7.13
C ALA A 66 -5.78 3.81 7.65
N ARG A 67 -4.58 4.22 8.10
CA ARG A 67 -4.35 5.62 8.51
C ARG A 67 -4.55 6.62 7.39
N ARG A 68 -4.17 6.27 6.14
CA ARG A 68 -4.45 7.12 4.97
C ARG A 68 -5.95 7.20 4.70
N GLY A 69 -6.68 6.10 4.86
CA GLY A 69 -8.14 6.08 4.75
C GLY A 69 -8.83 6.98 5.77
N GLU A 70 -8.40 6.95 7.04
CA GLU A 70 -8.89 7.89 8.08
C GLU A 70 -8.61 9.35 7.73
N VAL A 71 -7.38 9.68 7.29
CA VAL A 71 -7.04 11.05 6.88
C VAL A 71 -7.85 11.49 5.66
N ILE A 72 -8.15 10.59 4.70
CA ILE A 72 -8.99 10.93 3.54
C ILE A 72 -10.46 11.14 3.97
N MET A 73 -11.00 10.30 4.86
CA MET A 73 -12.36 10.46 5.40
C MET A 73 -12.53 11.74 6.22
N GLU A 74 -11.54 12.08 7.06
CA GLU A 74 -11.52 13.34 7.82
C GLU A 74 -11.46 14.55 6.88
N ASN A 75 -10.62 14.50 5.82
CA ASN A 75 -10.55 15.57 4.83
C ASN A 75 -11.83 15.69 3.99
N GLU A 76 -12.51 14.58 3.67
CA GLU A 76 -13.79 14.59 2.93
C GLU A 76 -14.94 15.18 3.78
N GLN A 77 -14.98 14.90 5.10
CA GLN A 77 -15.91 15.53 6.03
C GLN A 77 -15.61 17.03 6.23
N GLU A 78 -14.34 17.41 6.36
CA GLU A 78 -13.96 18.82 6.50
C GLU A 78 -14.26 19.64 5.23
N VAL A 79 -14.11 19.03 4.03
CA VAL A 79 -14.45 19.68 2.75
C VAL A 79 -15.97 19.84 2.60
N THR A 80 -16.76 18.81 2.92
CA THR A 80 -18.23 18.89 2.83
C THR A 80 -18.84 19.87 3.84
N GLU A 81 -18.33 19.95 5.06
CA GLU A 81 -18.81 20.93 6.05
C GLU A 81 -18.51 22.38 5.66
N LYS A 82 -17.37 22.65 5.01
CA LYS A 82 -17.04 23.99 4.49
C LYS A 82 -17.93 24.41 3.31
N GLU A 83 -18.23 23.49 2.39
CA GLU A 83 -19.14 23.73 1.27
C GLU A 83 -20.58 24.01 1.73
N ILE A 84 -21.04 23.34 2.79
CA ILE A 84 -22.36 23.59 3.42
C ILE A 84 -22.38 24.96 4.11
N LEU A 85 -21.29 25.37 4.77
CA LEU A 85 -21.23 26.69 5.40
C LEU A 85 -21.19 27.83 4.37
N GLU A 86 -20.46 27.66 3.26
CA GLU A 86 -20.35 28.67 2.19
C GLU A 86 -21.67 28.89 1.43
N SER A 87 -22.46 27.84 1.21
CA SER A 87 -23.80 27.96 0.59
C SER A 87 -24.81 28.70 1.49
N ASN A 88 -24.77 28.45 2.81
CA ASN A 88 -25.62 29.11 3.80
C ASN A 88 -25.32 30.62 3.99
N MET A 89 -24.12 31.08 3.62
CA MET A 89 -23.74 32.50 3.66
C MET A 89 -24.31 33.30 2.46
N CYS A 90 -24.72 32.63 1.38
CA CYS A 90 -25.29 33.27 0.19
C CYS A 90 -26.82 33.40 0.27
N GLU A 91 -27.50 32.45 0.93
CA GLU A 91 -28.97 32.45 1.04
C GLU A 91 -29.52 33.43 2.08
N ASN A 92 -28.71 33.87 3.05
CA ASN A 92 -29.17 34.75 4.14
C ASN A 92 -28.98 36.25 3.89
N ARG A 93 -28.80 36.69 2.63
CA ARG A 93 -28.78 38.12 2.31
C ARG A 93 -30.24 38.63 2.27
N PRO A 94 -30.65 39.59 3.12
CA PRO A 94 -32.02 40.10 3.09
C PRO A 94 -32.28 40.75 1.72
N ILE A 95 -33.27 40.24 1.00
CA ILE A 95 -33.76 40.85 -0.23
C ILE A 95 -34.44 42.17 0.17
N SER A 96 -33.76 43.29 -0.05
CA SER A 96 -34.35 44.62 0.01
C SER A 96 -35.39 44.74 -1.11
N ILE A 97 -36.65 44.50 -0.78
CA ILE A 97 -37.78 44.78 -1.67
C ILE A 97 -37.92 46.30 -1.72
N CYS A 98 -37.41 46.92 -2.79
CA CYS A 98 -37.85 48.24 -3.21
C CYS A 98 -39.10 48.05 -4.08
N ASP A 99 -40.27 48.23 -3.47
CA ASP A 99 -41.55 48.38 -4.16
C ASP A 99 -41.59 49.75 -4.84
N ASP A 100 -41.42 49.80 -6.16
CA ASP A 100 -41.64 51.03 -6.94
C ASP A 100 -42.18 50.74 -8.34
N ILE A 101 -43.26 49.95 -8.46
CA ILE A 101 -44.15 50.03 -9.63
C ILE A 101 -45.59 49.75 -9.19
N LEU A 102 -46.34 50.82 -8.89
CA LEU A 102 -47.77 51.03 -9.22
C LEU A 102 -48.35 52.14 -8.34
N LYS A 103 -48.14 53.40 -8.72
CA LYS A 103 -49.17 54.43 -8.52
C LYS A 103 -49.01 55.59 -9.51
N LYS A 104 -49.92 55.52 -10.49
CA LYS A 104 -50.52 56.56 -11.33
C LYS A 104 -50.04 56.66 -12.77
#